data_AF-A0A2H5XF83-F1
#
_entry.id   AF-A0A2H5XF83-F1
#
_cell.length_a   1.000
_cell.length_b   1.000
_cell.length_c   1.000
_cell.angle_alpha   90.00
_cell.angle_beta   90.00
_cell.angle_gamma   90.00
#
_symmetry.space_group_name_H-M   'P 1'
#
loop_
_entity.id
_entity.type
_entity.pdbx_description
1 polymer ?
#
loop_
_entity_poly.entity_id
_entity_poly.type
_entity_poly.pdbx_seq_one_letter_code
_entity_poly.pdbx_strand_id
1 'polypeptide(L)'
;MKSVEALMHEHRVIEHGLAVLEAMTDRIERGETVPTEKVAALLDFFRVFADECHHGKEEGVLFPELEARGIPKEGGPIGVMLHEHAEGRTLQQQMRQALSDLTSEANRQQFVAAAHNYIALLRQHIWKEDNVLFKMAEQFLTERDDEQLAARFDRHEREHIGEGVHERYHHLVHQLEAEFVAGTEHLHSEAVRGHAGEKVLDVRTIPPRERHPLIFQTFEALKPGENFILVNDHDPKPLYYEFHYERQGQFTWEYLEQGPEVWRVRIGKVG
;
A
#
# COMPACT_ATOMS: atom_id res chain seq x y z
N MET A 1 -16.58 10.83 13.26
CA MET A 1 -16.07 10.14 12.05
C MET A 1 -16.64 8.74 12.09
N LYS A 2 -17.05 8.15 10.97
CA LYS A 2 -17.50 6.76 10.97
C LYS A 2 -16.35 5.81 11.30
N SER A 3 -16.66 4.60 11.76
CA SER A 3 -15.65 3.64 12.19
C SER A 3 -14.69 3.26 11.06
N VAL A 4 -15.23 2.88 9.89
CA VAL A 4 -14.45 2.55 8.68
C VAL A 4 -13.69 3.77 8.15
N GLU A 5 -14.32 4.94 8.15
CA GLU A 5 -13.67 6.19 7.72
C GLU A 5 -12.42 6.51 8.57
N ALA A 6 -12.44 6.18 9.86
CA ALA A 6 -11.29 6.36 10.75
C ALA A 6 -10.11 5.45 10.37
N LEU A 7 -10.37 4.17 10.09
CA LEU A 7 -9.34 3.25 9.62
C LEU A 7 -8.77 3.67 8.26
N MET A 8 -9.63 4.10 7.34
CA MET A 8 -9.18 4.63 6.04
C MET A 8 -8.34 5.91 6.20
N HIS A 9 -8.63 6.75 7.19
CA HIS A 9 -7.80 7.92 7.48
C HIS A 9 -6.41 7.51 7.97
N GLU A 10 -6.33 6.52 8.87
CA GLU A 10 -5.07 5.95 9.34
C GLU A 10 -4.26 5.33 8.19
N HIS A 11 -4.90 4.67 7.23
CA HIS A 11 -4.24 4.19 6.01
C HIS A 11 -3.50 5.28 5.25
N ARG A 12 -4.10 6.48 5.10
CA ARG A 12 -3.43 7.59 4.43
C ARG A 12 -2.12 7.97 5.13
N VAL A 13 -2.09 7.90 6.46
CA VAL A 13 -0.90 8.20 7.28
C VAL A 13 0.15 7.10 7.13
N ILE A 14 -0.28 5.84 7.11
CA ILE A 14 0.58 4.68 6.88
C ILE A 14 1.22 4.79 5.49
N GLU A 15 0.47 5.17 4.46
CA GLU A 15 0.98 5.39 3.10
C GLU A 15 2.07 6.48 3.06
N HIS A 16 1.90 7.58 3.78
CA HIS A 16 2.97 8.59 3.93
C HIS A 16 4.22 7.99 4.59
N GLY A 17 4.06 7.18 5.64
CA GLY A 17 5.17 6.44 6.25
C GLY A 17 5.86 5.49 5.27
N LEU A 18 5.10 4.79 4.42
CA LEU A 18 5.64 3.91 3.39
C LEU A 18 6.45 4.68 2.34
N ALA A 19 6.02 5.87 1.93
CA ALA A 19 6.77 6.73 1.02
C ALA A 19 8.10 7.18 1.63
N VAL A 20 8.13 7.50 2.93
CA VAL A 20 9.37 7.79 3.65
C VAL A 20 10.28 6.57 3.69
N LEU A 21 9.74 5.38 3.97
CA LEU A 21 10.51 4.14 4.03
C LEU A 21 11.14 3.81 2.66
N GLU A 22 10.39 4.00 1.58
CA GLU A 22 10.87 3.84 0.20
C GLU A 22 12.04 4.79 -0.06
N ALA A 23 11.88 6.09 0.21
CA ALA A 23 12.94 7.07 0.00
C ALA A 23 14.21 6.80 0.84
N MET A 24 14.06 6.31 2.07
CA MET A 24 15.20 5.90 2.91
C MET A 24 15.87 4.63 2.37
N THR A 25 15.06 3.65 1.93
CA THR A 25 15.54 2.39 1.35
C THR A 25 16.35 2.64 0.08
N ASP A 26 15.85 3.49 -0.81
CA ASP A 26 16.52 3.90 -2.04
C ASP A 26 17.92 4.52 -1.77
N ARG A 27 18.01 5.39 -0.75
CA ARG A 27 19.30 6.00 -0.35
C ARG A 27 20.26 4.94 0.19
N ILE A 28 19.76 4.06 1.06
CA ILE A 28 20.53 2.95 1.61
C ILE A 28 21.05 2.06 0.48
N GLU A 29 20.21 1.68 -0.49
CA GLU A 29 20.59 0.84 -1.63
C GLU A 29 21.70 1.47 -2.48
N ARG A 30 21.65 2.79 -2.69
CA ARG A 30 22.73 3.55 -3.37
C ARG A 30 24.00 3.73 -2.53
N GLY A 31 24.05 3.20 -1.32
CA GLY A 31 25.18 3.34 -0.39
C GLY A 31 25.28 4.71 0.26
N GLU A 32 24.21 5.51 0.19
CA GLU A 32 24.14 6.79 0.89
C GLU A 32 23.87 6.57 2.39
N THR A 33 24.36 7.48 3.22
CA THR A 33 24.12 7.43 4.65
C THR A 33 22.73 7.96 4.99
N VAL A 34 21.92 7.15 5.66
CA VAL A 34 20.68 7.57 6.30
C VAL A 34 20.85 7.52 7.82
N PRO A 35 20.42 8.54 8.59
CA PRO A 35 20.55 8.52 10.03
C PRO A 35 19.75 7.37 10.66
N THR A 36 20.45 6.40 11.27
CA THR A 36 19.88 5.17 11.85
C THR A 36 18.77 5.46 12.86
N GLU A 37 18.89 6.55 13.62
CA GLU A 37 17.88 6.98 14.58
C GLU A 37 16.55 7.38 13.92
N LYS A 38 16.58 7.91 12.70
CA LYS A 38 15.38 8.28 11.95
C LYS A 38 14.71 7.06 11.34
N VAL A 39 15.52 6.11 10.83
CA VAL A 39 15.01 4.81 10.38
C VAL A 39 14.38 4.08 11.56
N ALA A 40 15.03 4.05 12.72
CA ALA A 40 14.48 3.45 13.93
C ALA A 40 13.15 4.11 14.36
N ALA A 41 13.07 5.43 14.32
CA ALA A 41 11.84 6.17 14.62
C ALA A 41 10.70 5.83 13.64
N LEU A 42 11.00 5.67 12.35
CA LEU A 42 10.03 5.23 11.34
C LEU A 42 9.58 3.78 11.56
N LEU A 43 10.49 2.86 11.91
CA LEU A 43 10.12 1.49 12.25
C LEU A 43 9.27 1.44 13.53
N ASP A 44 9.50 2.36 14.49
CA ASP A 44 8.63 2.52 15.67
C ASP A 44 7.26 3.07 15.32
N PHE A 45 7.15 3.93 14.30
CA PHE A 45 5.86 4.32 13.74
C PHE A 45 5.11 3.09 13.21
N PHE A 46 5.73 2.26 12.36
CA PHE A 46 5.04 1.08 11.83
C PHE A 46 4.64 0.07 12.92
N ARG A 47 5.48 -0.13 13.94
CA ARG A 47 5.16 -1.02 15.05
C ARG A 47 4.01 -0.50 15.91
N VAL A 48 4.03 0.78 16.28
CA VAL A 48 3.05 1.30 17.24
C VAL A 48 1.78 1.80 16.55
N PHE A 49 1.91 2.56 15.47
CA PHE A 49 0.78 3.14 14.77
C PHE A 49 0.15 2.16 13.79
N ALA A 50 0.91 1.60 12.85
CA ALA A 50 0.32 0.70 11.85
C ALA A 50 -0.12 -0.64 12.47
N ASP A 51 0.68 -1.22 13.38
CA ASP A 51 0.37 -2.53 13.96
C ASP A 51 -0.43 -2.42 15.28
N GLU A 52 0.16 -1.92 16.37
CA GLU A 52 -0.50 -1.94 17.69
C GLU A 52 -1.79 -1.08 17.76
N CYS A 53 -1.85 0.02 17.03
CA CYS A 53 -3.04 0.87 16.93
C CYS A 53 -4.00 0.37 15.84
N HIS A 54 -3.60 0.49 14.58
CA HIS A 54 -4.49 0.28 13.44
C HIS A 54 -4.86 -1.20 13.27
N HIS A 55 -3.90 -2.11 13.01
CA HIS A 55 -4.21 -3.54 12.98
C HIS A 55 -4.78 -4.04 14.32
N GLY A 56 -4.38 -3.44 15.45
CA GLY A 56 -4.95 -3.74 16.77
C GLY A 56 -6.47 -3.50 16.84
N LYS A 57 -6.95 -2.38 16.27
CA LYS A 57 -8.38 -2.10 16.12
C LYS A 57 -9.04 -3.14 15.22
N GLU A 58 -8.38 -3.56 14.16
CA GLU A 58 -8.93 -4.54 13.25
C GLU A 58 -9.03 -5.94 13.87
N GLU A 59 -7.91 -6.48 14.36
CA GLU A 59 -7.83 -7.81 14.96
C GLU A 59 -8.66 -7.92 16.25
N GLY A 60 -8.67 -6.86 17.08
CA GLY A 60 -9.32 -6.86 18.38
C GLY A 60 -10.79 -6.41 18.38
N VAL A 61 -11.19 -5.62 17.37
CA VAL A 61 -12.50 -4.96 17.38
C VAL A 61 -13.29 -5.23 16.09
N LEU A 62 -12.77 -4.90 14.91
CA LEU A 62 -13.52 -4.97 13.64
C LEU A 62 -13.71 -6.41 13.16
N PHE A 63 -12.64 -7.19 13.02
CA PHE A 63 -12.69 -8.54 12.45
C PHE A 63 -13.60 -9.48 13.27
N PRO A 64 -13.59 -9.48 14.62
CA PRO A 64 -14.56 -10.25 15.38
C PRO A 64 -16.01 -9.85 15.11
N GLU A 65 -16.27 -8.55 14.88
CA GLU A 65 -17.61 -8.01 14.59
C GLU A 65 -18.12 -8.46 13.21
N LEU A 66 -17.22 -8.48 12.22
CA LEU A 66 -17.47 -8.94 10.86
C LEU A 66 -17.65 -10.46 10.79
N GLU A 67 -16.84 -11.22 11.54
CA GLU A 67 -16.96 -12.67 11.66
C GLU A 67 -18.31 -13.06 12.27
N ALA A 68 -18.74 -12.37 13.33
CA ALA A 68 -20.06 -12.57 13.95
C ALA A 68 -21.23 -12.27 12.99
N ARG A 69 -21.00 -11.46 11.94
CA ARG A 69 -21.97 -11.14 10.88
C ARG A 69 -21.85 -12.02 9.65
N GLY A 70 -20.99 -13.05 9.69
CA GLY A 70 -20.91 -14.09 8.67
C GLY A 70 -19.84 -13.87 7.61
N ILE A 71 -18.93 -12.90 7.78
CA ILE A 71 -17.72 -12.81 6.95
C ILE A 71 -16.73 -13.88 7.43
N PRO A 72 -16.39 -14.90 6.64
CA PRO A 72 -15.58 -16.00 7.13
C PRO A 72 -14.13 -15.59 7.40
N LYS A 73 -13.58 -16.10 8.50
CA LYS A 73 -12.15 -16.06 8.81
C LYS A 73 -11.38 -17.10 8.00
N GLU A 74 -11.73 -18.37 8.14
CA GLU A 74 -11.09 -19.47 7.40
C GLU A 74 -11.49 -19.45 5.92
N GLY A 75 -10.51 -19.36 5.02
CA GLY A 75 -10.75 -19.28 3.57
C GLY A 75 -11.44 -18.00 3.10
N GLY A 76 -11.57 -17.00 3.97
CA GLY A 76 -12.20 -15.72 3.67
C GLY A 76 -11.26 -14.52 3.80
N PRO A 77 -11.76 -13.29 3.56
CA PRO A 77 -10.93 -12.09 3.50
C PRO A 77 -10.26 -11.76 4.83
N ILE A 78 -10.92 -12.02 5.97
CA ILE A 78 -10.35 -11.79 7.31
C ILE A 78 -9.09 -12.65 7.53
N GLY A 79 -9.11 -13.93 7.12
CA GLY A 79 -7.95 -14.81 7.25
C GLY A 79 -6.75 -14.34 6.42
N VAL A 80 -7.00 -13.75 5.25
CA VAL A 80 -5.94 -13.15 4.42
C VAL A 80 -5.33 -11.94 5.11
N MET A 81 -6.14 -11.04 5.68
CA MET A 81 -5.61 -9.85 6.39
C MET A 81 -4.75 -10.26 7.59
N LEU A 82 -5.24 -11.20 8.41
CA LEU A 82 -4.49 -11.71 9.57
C LEU A 82 -3.15 -12.37 9.19
N HIS A 83 -3.12 -13.08 8.05
CA HIS A 83 -1.88 -13.65 7.54
C HIS A 83 -0.87 -12.56 7.17
N GLU A 84 -1.33 -11.52 6.46
CA GLU A 84 -0.48 -10.41 6.04
C GLU A 84 -0.01 -9.54 7.20
N HIS A 85 -0.82 -9.36 8.25
CA HIS A 85 -0.35 -8.71 9.49
C HIS A 85 0.83 -9.48 10.09
N ALA A 86 0.74 -10.82 10.15
CA ALA A 86 1.80 -11.67 10.68
C ALA A 86 3.07 -11.63 9.80
N GLU A 87 2.92 -11.58 8.48
CA GLU A 87 4.02 -11.38 7.54
C GLU A 87 4.66 -10.00 7.70
N GLY A 88 3.84 -8.95 7.82
CA GLY A 88 4.29 -7.58 8.06
C GLY A 88 5.10 -7.44 9.34
N ARG A 89 4.66 -8.08 10.45
CA ARG A 89 5.42 -8.14 11.71
C ARG A 89 6.78 -8.82 11.54
N THR A 90 6.85 -9.87 10.71
CA THR A 90 8.10 -10.57 10.40
C THR A 90 9.07 -9.67 9.64
N LEU A 91 8.59 -8.96 8.61
CA LEU A 91 9.40 -8.04 7.82
C LEU A 91 9.90 -6.85 8.65
N GLN A 92 9.06 -6.31 9.55
CA GLN A 92 9.47 -5.29 10.51
C GLN A 92 10.60 -5.78 11.43
N GLN A 93 10.53 -7.02 11.91
CA GLN A 93 11.60 -7.61 12.72
C GLN A 93 12.91 -7.74 11.93
N GLN A 94 12.84 -8.18 10.66
CA GLN A 94 14.01 -8.30 9.79
C GLN A 94 14.66 -6.94 9.54
N MET A 95 13.87 -5.91 9.24
CA MET A 95 14.39 -4.53 9.08
C MET A 95 15.10 -4.05 10.35
N ARG A 96 14.52 -4.27 11.54
CA ARG A 96 15.15 -3.87 12.81
C ARG A 96 16.44 -4.62 13.11
N GLN A 97 16.52 -5.91 12.80
CA GLN A 97 17.75 -6.69 12.97
C GLN A 97 18.86 -6.18 12.07
N ALA A 98 18.56 -5.95 10.79
CA ALA A 98 19.50 -5.43 9.82
C ALA A 98 19.98 -4.00 10.16
N LEU A 99 19.11 -3.18 10.76
CA LEU A 99 19.43 -1.81 11.17
C LEU A 99 20.55 -1.72 12.22
N SER A 100 20.87 -2.82 12.92
CA SER A 100 21.93 -2.84 13.94
C SER A 100 23.32 -2.46 13.41
N ASP A 101 23.60 -2.73 12.13
CA ASP A 101 24.83 -2.32 11.45
C ASP A 101 24.61 -2.27 9.92
N LEU A 102 24.25 -1.10 9.40
CA LEU A 102 24.09 -0.90 7.94
C LEU A 102 25.43 -0.72 7.18
N THR A 103 26.58 -0.71 7.88
CA THR A 103 27.88 -0.69 7.21
C THR A 103 28.23 -2.05 6.61
N SER A 104 27.68 -3.12 7.16
CA SER A 104 27.72 -4.48 6.61
C SER A 104 26.89 -4.58 5.33
N GLU A 105 27.52 -5.06 4.24
CA GLU A 105 26.85 -5.37 2.97
C GLU A 105 25.64 -6.30 3.17
N ALA A 106 25.82 -7.36 3.95
CA ALA A 106 24.78 -8.37 4.18
C ALA A 106 23.55 -7.75 4.88
N ASN A 107 23.80 -6.93 5.91
CA ASN A 107 22.72 -6.26 6.63
C ASN A 107 22.02 -5.24 5.74
N ARG A 108 22.78 -4.47 4.95
CA ARG A 108 22.19 -3.51 4.01
C ARG A 108 21.28 -4.20 3.00
N GLN A 109 21.72 -5.28 2.38
CA GLN A 109 20.91 -6.06 1.45
C GLN A 109 19.68 -6.65 2.12
N GLN A 110 19.82 -7.16 3.35
CA GLN A 110 18.69 -7.67 4.13
C GLN A 110 17.68 -6.57 4.46
N PHE A 111 18.15 -5.38 4.86
CA PHE A 111 17.28 -4.24 5.14
C PHE A 111 16.47 -3.84 3.89
N VAL A 112 17.16 -3.64 2.76
CA VAL A 112 16.54 -3.23 1.49
C VAL A 112 15.51 -4.24 1.03
N ALA A 113 15.85 -5.54 1.04
CA ALA A 113 14.92 -6.59 0.65
C ALA A 113 13.69 -6.66 1.56
N ALA A 114 13.87 -6.59 2.88
CA ALA A 114 12.76 -6.61 3.84
C ALA A 114 11.86 -5.36 3.70
N ALA A 115 12.46 -4.18 3.47
CA ALA A 115 11.73 -2.93 3.28
C ALA A 115 10.89 -2.94 2.00
N HIS A 116 11.46 -3.34 0.85
CA HIS A 116 10.72 -3.47 -0.40
C HIS A 116 9.54 -4.44 -0.29
N ASN A 117 9.75 -5.60 0.34
CA ASN A 117 8.68 -6.57 0.58
C ASN A 117 7.60 -6.00 1.50
N TYR A 118 7.97 -5.28 2.56
CA TYR A 118 7.02 -4.66 3.48
C TYR A 118 6.19 -3.56 2.82
N ILE A 119 6.82 -2.71 2.01
CA ILE A 119 6.15 -1.66 1.24
C ILE A 119 5.13 -2.26 0.27
N ALA A 120 5.56 -3.27 -0.50
CA ALA A 120 4.69 -3.95 -1.46
C ALA A 120 3.51 -4.64 -0.75
N LEU A 121 3.78 -5.33 0.36
CA LEU A 121 2.77 -5.99 1.18
C LEU A 121 1.73 -4.99 1.68
N LEU A 122 2.14 -3.92 2.37
CA LEU A 122 1.19 -2.99 2.98
C LEU A 122 0.41 -2.17 1.95
N ARG A 123 1.01 -1.78 0.81
CA ARG A 123 0.25 -1.13 -0.28
C ARG A 123 -0.87 -2.03 -0.81
N GLN A 124 -0.59 -3.33 -0.98
CA GLN A 124 -1.61 -4.30 -1.41
C GLN A 124 -2.64 -4.59 -0.32
N HIS A 125 -2.19 -4.65 0.93
CA HIS A 125 -3.02 -4.87 2.11
C HIS A 125 -4.07 -3.75 2.26
N ILE A 126 -3.62 -2.50 2.37
CA ILE A 126 -4.46 -1.29 2.45
C ILE A 126 -5.46 -1.25 1.29
N TRP A 127 -5.01 -1.56 0.07
CA TRP A 127 -5.91 -1.56 -1.08
C TRP A 127 -7.05 -2.58 -0.92
N LYS A 128 -6.76 -3.79 -0.44
CA LYS A 128 -7.79 -4.83 -0.23
C LYS A 128 -8.75 -4.44 0.88
N GLU A 129 -8.27 -3.80 1.93
CA GLU A 129 -9.13 -3.34 2.99
C GLU A 129 -10.05 -2.22 2.50
N ASP A 130 -9.49 -1.14 1.97
CA ASP A 130 -10.25 0.01 1.47
C ASP A 130 -11.25 -0.36 0.38
N ASN A 131 -10.87 -1.27 -0.52
CA ASN A 131 -11.65 -1.53 -1.73
C ASN A 131 -12.48 -2.81 -1.68
N VAL A 132 -12.22 -3.71 -0.73
CA VAL A 132 -12.94 -4.98 -0.61
C VAL A 132 -13.52 -5.13 0.78
N LEU A 133 -12.68 -5.29 1.81
CA LEU A 133 -13.16 -5.65 3.15
C LEU A 133 -14.02 -4.57 3.78
N PHE A 134 -13.63 -3.31 3.68
CA PHE A 134 -14.37 -2.18 4.24
C PHE A 134 -15.66 -1.90 3.48
N LYS A 135 -15.66 -2.01 2.15
CA LYS A 135 -16.91 -1.94 1.35
C LYS A 135 -17.88 -3.07 1.69
N MET A 136 -17.36 -4.27 2.02
CA MET A 136 -18.19 -5.35 2.56
C MET A 136 -18.71 -4.98 3.95
N ALA A 137 -17.85 -4.49 4.85
CA ALA A 137 -18.25 -4.07 6.20
C ALA A 137 -19.39 -3.04 6.18
N GLU A 138 -19.30 -2.01 5.35
CA GLU A 138 -20.34 -0.98 5.21
C GLU A 138 -21.72 -1.54 4.81
N GLN A 139 -21.78 -2.67 4.10
CA GLN A 139 -23.06 -3.31 3.75
C GLN A 139 -23.71 -4.02 4.94
N PHE A 140 -22.93 -4.38 5.97
CA PHE A 140 -23.39 -5.13 7.14
C PHE A 140 -23.53 -4.28 8.41
N LEU A 141 -22.95 -3.08 8.44
CA LEU A 141 -22.97 -2.19 9.60
C LEU A 141 -24.13 -1.20 9.53
N THR A 142 -24.98 -1.20 10.56
CA THR A 142 -25.96 -0.11 10.76
C THR A 142 -25.29 1.12 11.36
N GLU A 143 -25.96 2.28 11.32
CA GLU A 143 -25.45 3.51 11.98
C GLU A 143 -25.14 3.29 13.47
N ARG A 144 -25.98 2.51 14.16
CA ARG A 144 -25.78 2.15 15.57
C ARG A 144 -24.58 1.25 15.78
N ASP A 145 -24.30 0.33 14.86
CA ASP A 145 -23.11 -0.53 14.92
C ASP A 145 -21.85 0.31 14.72
N ASP A 146 -21.88 1.24 13.75
CA ASP A 146 -20.77 2.12 13.43
C ASP A 146 -20.41 3.04 14.61
N GLU A 147 -21.40 3.65 15.27
CA GLU A 147 -21.19 4.44 16.48
C GLU A 147 -20.54 3.62 17.62
N GLN A 148 -20.97 2.37 17.80
CA GLN A 148 -20.40 1.48 18.82
C GLN A 148 -18.98 1.03 18.47
N LEU A 149 -18.70 0.76 17.20
CA LEU A 149 -17.37 0.43 16.72
C LEU A 149 -16.40 1.60 16.90
N ALA A 150 -16.80 2.81 16.51
CA ALA A 150 -16.00 4.02 16.70
C ALA A 150 -15.64 4.23 18.18
N ALA A 151 -16.62 4.09 19.09
CA ALA A 151 -16.36 4.20 20.53
C ALA A 151 -15.41 3.09 21.06
N ARG A 152 -15.45 1.89 20.47
CA ARG A 152 -14.53 0.79 20.82
C ARG A 152 -13.12 1.04 20.27
N PHE A 153 -12.98 1.63 19.08
CA PHE A 153 -11.69 2.04 18.53
C PHE A 153 -11.04 3.11 19.40
N ASP A 154 -11.78 4.15 19.80
CA ASP A 154 -11.28 5.19 20.69
C ASP A 154 -10.79 4.63 22.03
N ARG A 155 -11.50 3.62 22.57
CA ARG A 155 -11.10 2.94 23.80
C ARG A 155 -9.84 2.10 23.59
N HIS A 156 -9.80 1.30 22.51
CA HIS A 156 -8.64 0.49 22.15
C HIS A 156 -7.38 1.35 22.04
N GLU A 157 -7.48 2.48 21.35
CA GLU A 157 -6.37 3.40 21.18
C GLU A 157 -5.83 3.93 22.53
N ARG A 158 -6.72 4.42 23.40
CA ARG A 158 -6.33 4.92 24.72
C ARG A 158 -5.70 3.85 25.61
N GLU A 159 -6.23 2.63 25.55
CA GLU A 159 -5.78 1.51 26.40
C GLU A 159 -4.46 0.88 25.91
N HIS A 160 -4.24 0.83 24.59
CA HIS A 160 -3.12 0.10 24.00
C HIS A 160 -1.94 0.98 23.57
N ILE A 161 -2.17 2.16 23.02
CA ILE A 161 -1.06 3.04 22.58
C ILE A 161 -0.86 4.26 23.49
N GLY A 162 -1.90 4.70 24.19
CA GLY A 162 -1.87 5.84 25.09
C GLY A 162 -2.22 7.18 24.44
N GLU A 163 -2.74 8.09 25.24
CA GLU A 163 -3.26 9.39 24.81
C GLU A 163 -2.17 10.27 24.15
N GLY A 164 -2.48 10.86 22.99
CA GLY A 164 -1.57 11.75 22.25
C GLY A 164 -0.49 11.05 21.41
N VAL A 165 -0.43 9.71 21.42
CA VAL A 165 0.57 8.95 20.65
C VAL A 165 0.25 8.98 19.15
N HIS A 166 -1.02 8.95 18.78
CA HIS A 166 -1.49 9.05 17.40
C HIS A 166 -1.01 10.34 16.74
N GLU A 167 -1.29 11.50 17.33
CA GLU A 167 -0.93 12.81 16.81
C GLU A 167 0.58 13.01 16.74
N ARG A 168 1.32 12.47 17.72
CA ARG A 168 2.79 12.47 17.70
C ARG A 168 3.35 11.75 16.48
N TYR A 169 2.75 10.61 16.11
CA TYR A 169 3.19 9.83 14.96
C TYR A 169 2.81 10.47 13.62
N HIS A 170 1.65 11.10 13.51
CA HIS A 170 1.33 11.96 12.36
C HIS A 170 2.40 13.04 12.15
N HIS A 171 2.77 13.75 13.23
CA HIS A 171 3.78 14.79 13.14
C HIS A 171 5.15 14.24 12.73
N LEU A 172 5.56 13.10 13.30
CA LEU A 172 6.81 12.42 12.95
C LEU A 172 6.85 12.08 11.45
N VAL A 173 5.80 11.46 10.92
CA VAL A 173 5.76 11.06 9.51
C VAL A 173 5.85 12.26 8.59
N HIS A 174 5.10 13.34 8.84
CA HIS A 174 5.20 14.55 8.03
C HIS A 174 6.57 15.24 8.11
N GLN A 175 7.23 15.22 9.28
CA GLN A 175 8.60 15.72 9.42
C GLN A 175 9.58 14.91 8.57
N LEU A 176 9.50 13.58 8.64
CA LEU A 176 10.38 12.69 7.86
C LEU A 176 10.07 12.79 6.36
N GLU A 177 8.80 12.89 5.98
CA GLU A 177 8.39 13.09 4.59
C GLU A 177 8.98 14.38 4.00
N ALA A 178 8.88 15.49 4.73
CA ALA A 178 9.47 16.76 4.32
C ALA A 178 11.01 16.69 4.18
N GLU A 179 11.68 15.77 4.86
CA GLU A 179 13.14 15.62 4.81
C GLU A 179 13.61 14.63 3.73
N PHE A 180 12.90 13.51 3.59
CA PHE A 180 13.35 12.40 2.75
C PHE A 180 12.69 12.36 1.38
N VAL A 181 11.46 12.87 1.27
CA VAL A 181 10.64 12.82 0.05
C VAL A 181 10.66 14.16 -0.69
N ALA A 182 10.74 15.30 0.01
CA ALA A 182 10.82 16.60 -0.64
C ALA A 182 12.20 16.82 -1.30
N GLY A 183 12.29 16.68 -2.62
CA GLY A 183 13.51 16.86 -3.39
C GLY A 183 13.63 16.06 -4.69
N THR A 184 12.68 15.18 -4.99
CA THR A 184 12.63 14.43 -6.26
C THR A 184 11.99 15.24 -7.40
N GLU A 185 12.50 16.44 -7.65
CA GLU A 185 12.35 17.07 -8.97
C GLU A 185 13.55 16.69 -9.84
N HIS A 186 13.28 15.90 -10.88
CA HIS A 186 14.16 15.53 -12.00
C HIS A 186 15.44 14.74 -11.68
N LEU A 187 15.59 13.56 -12.31
CA LEU A 187 16.73 13.23 -13.16
C LEU A 187 16.46 11.95 -14.01
N HIS A 188 16.53 12.17 -15.33
CA HIS A 188 16.86 11.25 -16.44
C HIS A 188 15.80 10.34 -17.09
N SER A 189 15.45 10.78 -18.31
CA SER A 189 14.95 9.99 -19.43
C SER A 189 16.04 9.08 -19.99
N GLU A 190 15.70 7.85 -20.38
CA GLU A 190 16.10 7.27 -21.66
C GLU A 190 14.98 6.36 -22.19
N ALA A 191 14.66 6.52 -23.46
CA ALA A 191 13.58 5.82 -24.14
C ALA A 191 14.02 4.40 -24.54
N VAL A 192 13.31 3.38 -24.06
CA VAL A 192 13.42 2.02 -24.61
C VAL A 192 12.39 1.85 -25.73
N ARG A 193 12.89 1.60 -26.94
CA ARG A 193 12.09 1.36 -28.16
C ARG A 193 11.23 0.10 -28.00
N GLY A 194 9.91 0.27 -28.04
CA GLY A 194 8.96 -0.81 -28.31
C GLY A 194 8.87 -1.12 -29.81
N HIS A 195 8.71 -2.40 -30.14
CA HIS A 195 8.54 -2.89 -31.52
C HIS A 195 7.33 -2.26 -32.22
N ALA A 196 7.40 -2.18 -33.55
CA ALA A 196 6.45 -1.46 -34.40
C ALA A 196 5.00 -1.97 -34.28
N GLY A 197 4.09 -1.13 -33.77
CA GLY A 197 2.65 -1.23 -34.01
C GLY A 197 1.72 -1.14 -32.80
N GLU A 198 2.19 -1.39 -31.57
CA GLU A 198 1.34 -1.38 -30.37
C GLU A 198 1.33 0.00 -29.69
N LYS A 199 0.14 0.48 -29.30
CA LYS A 199 -0.03 1.75 -28.57
C LYS A 199 0.53 1.59 -27.16
N VAL A 200 1.49 2.42 -26.76
CA VAL A 200 2.10 2.39 -25.42
C VAL A 200 1.62 3.61 -24.61
N LEU A 201 1.17 3.38 -23.38
CA LEU A 201 0.84 4.39 -22.39
C LEU A 201 1.79 4.24 -21.20
N ASP A 202 2.81 5.09 -21.14
CA ASP A 202 3.74 5.16 -20.01
C ASP A 202 3.25 6.18 -18.98
N VAL A 203 2.88 5.69 -17.80
CA VAL A 203 2.29 6.53 -16.73
C VAL A 203 3.29 6.92 -15.65
N ARG A 204 4.55 6.48 -15.75
CA ARG A 204 5.59 6.74 -14.74
C ARG A 204 5.88 8.23 -14.57
N THR A 205 5.76 8.99 -15.65
CA THR A 205 5.94 10.45 -15.65
C THR A 205 4.64 11.22 -15.42
N ILE A 206 3.52 10.53 -15.21
CA ILE A 206 2.20 11.14 -15.06
C ILE A 206 1.87 11.26 -13.57
N PRO A 207 1.35 12.42 -13.11
CA PRO A 207 0.95 12.59 -11.72
C PRO A 207 -0.01 11.47 -11.27
N PRO A 208 0.17 10.84 -10.09
CA PRO A 208 -0.63 9.70 -9.65
C PRO A 208 -2.16 9.89 -9.79
N ARG A 209 -2.66 11.07 -9.40
CA ARG A 209 -4.08 11.45 -9.52
C ARG A 209 -4.63 11.48 -10.96
N GLU A 210 -3.76 11.55 -11.96
CA GLU A 210 -4.12 11.60 -13.38
C GLU A 210 -3.95 10.24 -14.08
N ARG A 211 -3.25 9.28 -13.45
CA ARG A 211 -2.96 7.96 -14.06
C ARG A 211 -4.23 7.17 -14.33
N HIS A 212 -5.03 6.88 -13.31
CA HIS A 212 -6.24 6.05 -13.45
C HIS A 212 -7.24 6.65 -14.45
N PRO A 213 -7.64 7.93 -14.37
CA PRO A 213 -8.54 8.53 -15.35
C PRO A 213 -8.05 8.38 -16.80
N LEU A 214 -6.76 8.58 -17.04
CA LEU A 214 -6.16 8.46 -18.37
C LEU A 214 -6.14 7.02 -18.89
N ILE A 215 -5.85 6.05 -18.01
CA ILE A 215 -5.84 4.63 -18.36
C ILE A 215 -7.24 4.17 -18.76
N PHE A 216 -8.26 4.49 -17.97
CA PHE A 216 -9.64 4.15 -18.29
C PHE A 216 -10.12 4.87 -19.55
N GLN A 217 -9.81 6.16 -19.73
CA GLN A 217 -10.11 6.88 -20.97
C GLN A 217 -9.45 6.20 -22.19
N THR A 218 -8.21 5.75 -22.05
CA THR A 218 -7.48 5.05 -23.10
C THR A 218 -8.14 3.73 -23.45
N PHE A 219 -8.61 2.98 -22.45
CA PHE A 219 -9.33 1.73 -22.64
C PHE A 219 -10.70 1.93 -23.30
N GLU A 220 -11.47 2.92 -22.88
CA GLU A 220 -12.79 3.19 -23.45
C GLU A 220 -12.73 3.55 -24.94
N ALA A 221 -11.64 4.21 -25.36
CA ALA A 221 -11.38 4.56 -26.74
C ALA A 221 -11.01 3.36 -27.64
N LEU A 222 -10.73 2.18 -27.09
CA LEU A 222 -10.43 0.98 -27.87
C LEU A 222 -11.68 0.42 -28.56
N LYS A 223 -11.51 -0.07 -29.78
CA LYS A 223 -12.47 -0.97 -30.43
C LYS A 223 -12.35 -2.39 -29.86
N PRO A 224 -13.40 -3.22 -29.96
CA PRO A 224 -13.31 -4.64 -29.62
C PRO A 224 -12.14 -5.32 -30.36
N GLY A 225 -11.32 -6.07 -29.62
CA GLY A 225 -10.10 -6.73 -30.11
C GLY A 225 -8.84 -5.85 -30.14
N GLU A 226 -8.94 -4.54 -29.89
CA GLU A 226 -7.76 -3.66 -29.76
C GLU A 226 -7.17 -3.71 -28.35
N ASN A 227 -5.92 -3.27 -28.22
CA ASN A 227 -5.18 -3.23 -26.96
C ASN A 227 -4.18 -2.07 -26.90
N PHE A 228 -3.68 -1.79 -25.70
CA PHE A 228 -2.50 -0.94 -25.47
C PHE A 228 -1.61 -1.57 -24.40
N ILE A 229 -0.35 -1.15 -24.36
CA ILE A 229 0.61 -1.53 -23.32
C ILE A 229 0.66 -0.41 -22.28
N LEU A 230 0.31 -0.73 -21.05
CA LEU A 230 0.57 0.10 -19.88
C LEU A 230 2.01 -0.12 -19.41
N VAL A 231 2.76 0.96 -19.20
CA VAL A 231 4.06 0.94 -18.51
C VAL A 231 3.90 1.67 -17.18
N ASN A 232 4.15 0.96 -16.08
CA ASN A 232 3.99 1.45 -14.72
C ASN A 232 5.29 1.27 -13.91
N ASP A 233 5.46 2.08 -12.85
CA ASP A 233 6.61 2.04 -11.93
C ASP A 233 6.45 0.98 -10.83
N HIS A 234 5.28 0.36 -10.72
CA HIS A 234 4.97 -0.74 -9.80
C HIS A 234 3.97 -1.71 -10.44
N ASP A 235 3.74 -2.87 -9.80
CA ASP A 235 2.76 -3.84 -10.27
C ASP A 235 1.35 -3.21 -10.36
N PRO A 236 0.74 -3.10 -11.55
CA PRO A 236 -0.61 -2.56 -11.70
C PRO A 236 -1.70 -3.55 -11.27
N LYS A 237 -1.40 -4.52 -10.38
CA LYS A 237 -2.37 -5.45 -9.81
C LYS A 237 -3.59 -4.77 -9.14
N PRO A 238 -3.46 -3.63 -8.42
CA PRO A 238 -4.63 -2.89 -7.94
C PRO A 238 -5.56 -2.45 -9.08
N LEU A 239 -4.97 -1.94 -10.17
CA LEU A 239 -5.70 -1.54 -11.38
C LEU A 239 -6.33 -2.76 -12.08
N TYR A 240 -5.66 -3.92 -12.10
CA TYR A 240 -6.27 -5.17 -12.60
C TYR A 240 -7.58 -5.50 -11.87
N TYR A 241 -7.59 -5.39 -10.54
CA TYR A 241 -8.81 -5.66 -9.78
C TYR A 241 -9.90 -4.60 -10.01
N GLU A 242 -9.52 -3.34 -10.20
CA GLU A 242 -10.45 -2.27 -10.59
C GLU A 242 -11.11 -2.58 -11.94
N PHE A 243 -10.32 -2.99 -12.95
CA PHE A 243 -10.83 -3.50 -14.22
C PHE A 243 -11.72 -4.72 -14.06
N HIS A 244 -11.32 -5.69 -13.22
CA HIS A 244 -12.10 -6.88 -12.94
C HIS A 244 -13.46 -6.55 -12.34
N TYR A 245 -13.52 -5.59 -11.42
CA TYR A 245 -14.75 -5.16 -10.77
C TYR A 245 -15.65 -4.36 -11.71
N GLU A 246 -15.11 -3.33 -12.37
CA GLU A 246 -15.93 -2.42 -13.16
C GLU A 246 -16.24 -2.89 -14.59
N ARG A 247 -15.40 -3.76 -15.15
CA ARG A 247 -15.44 -4.18 -16.56
C ARG A 247 -15.40 -5.70 -16.69
N GLN A 248 -16.01 -6.42 -15.75
CA GLN A 248 -16.02 -7.88 -15.74
C GLN A 248 -16.44 -8.45 -17.10
N GLY A 249 -15.57 -9.30 -17.68
CA GLY A 249 -15.79 -9.93 -18.98
C GLY A 249 -15.59 -9.05 -20.22
N GLN A 250 -15.16 -7.79 -20.06
CA GLN A 250 -14.99 -6.84 -21.17
C GLN A 250 -13.53 -6.51 -21.51
N PHE A 251 -12.58 -6.98 -20.69
CA PHE A 251 -11.14 -6.73 -20.90
C PHE A 251 -10.30 -8.01 -20.87
N THR A 252 -9.12 -7.92 -21.46
CA THR A 252 -8.03 -8.89 -21.33
C THR A 252 -6.85 -8.24 -20.62
N TRP A 253 -6.05 -9.05 -19.92
CA TRP A 253 -4.91 -8.60 -19.15
C TRP A 253 -3.76 -9.59 -19.30
N GLU A 254 -2.61 -9.12 -19.77
CA GLU A 254 -1.42 -9.94 -19.98
C GLU A 254 -0.19 -9.19 -19.48
N TYR A 255 0.52 -9.78 -18.52
CA TYR A 255 1.82 -9.26 -18.11
C TYR A 255 2.86 -9.56 -19.19
N LEU A 256 3.51 -8.50 -19.67
CA LEU A 256 4.63 -8.57 -20.60
C LEU A 256 5.98 -8.47 -19.87
N GLU A 257 6.00 -7.75 -18.75
CA GLU A 257 7.17 -7.58 -17.90
C GLU A 257 6.73 -7.35 -16.45
N GLN A 258 7.42 -7.99 -15.52
CA GLN A 258 7.10 -8.00 -14.10
C GLN A 258 8.31 -7.55 -13.27
N GLY A 259 8.55 -6.23 -13.22
CA GLY A 259 9.42 -5.57 -12.25
C GLY A 259 10.88 -6.06 -12.17
N PRO A 260 11.64 -5.56 -11.18
CA PRO A 260 11.25 -4.56 -10.19
C PRO A 260 11.21 -3.13 -10.73
N GLU A 261 11.99 -2.81 -11.77
CA GLU A 261 12.15 -1.44 -12.27
C GLU A 261 11.01 -0.97 -13.19
N VAL A 262 10.42 -1.90 -13.94
CA VAL A 262 9.38 -1.59 -14.93
C VAL A 262 8.34 -2.71 -14.96
N TRP A 263 7.07 -2.33 -14.96
CA TRP A 263 5.96 -3.24 -15.16
C TRP A 263 5.29 -2.93 -16.47
N ARG A 264 5.16 -3.94 -17.34
CA ARG A 264 4.47 -3.81 -18.63
C ARG A 264 3.30 -4.77 -18.68
N VAL A 265 2.13 -4.23 -18.94
CA VAL A 265 0.89 -5.02 -19.07
C VAL A 265 0.20 -4.63 -20.37
N ARG A 266 -0.16 -5.63 -21.18
CA ARG A 266 -1.07 -5.46 -22.30
C ARG A 266 -2.51 -5.53 -21.77
N ILE A 267 -3.25 -4.45 -21.98
CA ILE A 267 -4.67 -4.31 -21.62
C ILE A 267 -5.46 -4.25 -22.92
N GLY A 268 -6.36 -5.20 -23.13
CA GLY A 268 -7.16 -5.31 -24.36
C GLY A 268 -8.66 -5.28 -24.10
N LYS A 269 -9.44 -4.89 -25.10
CA LYS A 269 -10.91 -4.95 -25.06
C LYS A 269 -11.37 -6.25 -25.70
N VAL A 270 -12.22 -7.02 -25.02
CA VAL A 270 -12.72 -8.30 -25.54
C VAL A 270 -13.47 -8.06 -26.86
N GLY A 271 -13.19 -8.93 -27.84
CA GLY A 271 -13.77 -8.92 -29.20
C GLY A 271 -15.13 -9.57 -29.29
#